data_AF-A0A1Z5IWB8-F1
#
_entry.id   AF-A0A1Z5IWB8-F1
#
_cell.length_a   1.000
_cell.length_b   1.000
_cell.length_c   1.000
_cell.angle_alpha   90.00
_cell.angle_beta   90.00
_cell.angle_gamma   90.00
#
_symmetry.space_group_name_H-M   'P 1'
#
loop_
_entity.id
_entity.type
_entity.pdbx_description
1 polymer ?
#
loop_
_entity_poly.entity_id
_entity_poly.type
_entity_poly.pdbx_seq_one_letter_code
_entity_poly.pdbx_strand_id
1 'polypeptide(L)'
;MDAMQLMTFLSPTAPRRLRVIENILVGKRTVSTLYWGMRYQQLSWLGYEKKLTREVMDQAVTELTAKGWVNLVQTNAQLTDQGGAARQKLMQNRYQPRCLNLRLVVDIETFWQRFLLATQVVSEQSYQNYHYYPLQVSWQVKQSVKRWFSRFHEADLSSQFYSFWQHFFRQLPDSQAAFMSRLLVGHQRPGETRLQVARDFGLSEAEAGVMATDLVCQLARAVSQTQLASVNSLLTGLKRSLISTSAQQTLTSFMAGDSLTVISRKRALKLSTVREHLLEAAIMLPKEQFDFQRVLPLKLVTEVQRRFVDTPLDEWQFKQVGDLSIEFWQFRLIEILRSKQTDDQH
;
A
#
# COMPACT_ATOMS: atom_id res chain seq x y z
N MET A 1 -10.44 8.78 7.94
CA MET A 1 -10.86 9.38 6.65
C MET A 1 -11.88 10.50 6.85
N ASP A 2 -11.62 11.69 6.29
CA ASP A 2 -12.55 12.81 6.20
C ASP A 2 -13.03 13.01 4.74
N ALA A 3 -13.93 13.96 4.49
CA ALA A 3 -14.42 14.27 3.15
C ALA A 3 -13.31 14.67 2.15
N MET A 4 -12.28 15.38 2.61
CA MET A 4 -11.17 15.81 1.75
C MET A 4 -10.29 14.63 1.36
N GLN A 5 -10.10 13.67 2.28
CA GLN A 5 -9.42 12.42 2.02
C GLN A 5 -10.23 11.54 1.06
N LEU A 6 -11.56 11.47 1.18
CA LEU A 6 -12.38 10.75 0.19
C LEU A 6 -12.21 11.35 -1.21
N MET A 7 -12.22 12.68 -1.32
CA MET A 7 -12.06 13.39 -2.60
C MET A 7 -10.77 13.01 -3.35
N THR A 8 -9.70 12.60 -2.65
CA THR A 8 -8.46 12.16 -3.31
C THR A 8 -8.64 10.86 -4.12
N PHE A 9 -9.63 10.03 -3.76
CA PHE A 9 -9.93 8.74 -4.39
C PHE A 9 -10.97 8.82 -5.51
N LEU A 10 -11.59 9.98 -5.72
CA LEU A 10 -12.59 10.19 -6.76
C LEU A 10 -11.96 10.74 -8.05
N SER A 11 -12.65 10.56 -9.18
CA SER A 11 -12.20 11.04 -10.49
C SER A 11 -13.26 11.97 -11.12
N PRO A 12 -12.86 13.01 -11.86
CA PRO A 12 -13.77 13.81 -12.67
C PRO A 12 -14.17 13.12 -13.97
N THR A 13 -13.32 12.23 -14.51
CA THR A 13 -13.51 11.60 -15.84
C THR A 13 -14.32 10.31 -15.77
N ALA A 14 -14.31 9.62 -14.62
CA ALA A 14 -14.98 8.33 -14.48
C ALA A 14 -15.60 8.14 -13.08
N PRO A 15 -16.80 7.53 -12.99
CA PRO A 15 -17.41 7.18 -11.71
C PRO A 15 -16.56 6.16 -10.94
N ARG A 16 -16.46 6.37 -9.62
CA ARG A 16 -15.82 5.44 -8.69
C ARG A 16 -16.84 4.79 -7.77
N ARG A 17 -16.81 3.47 -7.69
CA ARG A 17 -17.67 2.69 -6.78
C ARG A 17 -17.20 2.91 -5.34
N LEU A 18 -18.01 3.57 -4.51
CA LEU A 18 -17.65 3.84 -3.11
C LEU A 18 -17.34 2.55 -2.33
N ARG A 19 -18.08 1.47 -2.60
CA ARG A 19 -17.86 0.17 -1.98
C ARG A 19 -16.48 -0.42 -2.30
N VAL A 20 -15.93 -0.16 -3.49
CA VAL A 20 -14.57 -0.59 -3.85
C VAL A 20 -13.56 0.20 -3.04
N ILE A 21 -13.68 1.53 -2.99
CA ILE A 21 -12.78 2.39 -2.22
C ILE A 21 -12.77 1.97 -0.74
N GLU A 22 -13.96 1.78 -0.15
CA GLU A 22 -14.14 1.30 1.22
C GLU A 22 -13.44 -0.05 1.44
N ASN A 23 -13.69 -1.03 0.56
CA ASN A 23 -13.09 -2.35 0.64
C ASN A 23 -11.56 -2.32 0.51
N ILE A 24 -11.01 -1.49 -0.37
CA ILE A 24 -9.56 -1.29 -0.48
C ILE A 24 -9.01 -0.74 0.83
N LEU A 25 -9.59 0.36 1.33
CA LEU A 25 -9.12 1.03 2.53
C LEU A 25 -9.15 0.12 3.77
N VAL A 26 -10.20 -0.69 3.94
CA VAL A 26 -10.29 -1.70 5.02
C VAL A 26 -9.37 -2.90 4.79
N GLY A 27 -8.97 -3.18 3.55
CA GLY A 27 -8.05 -4.27 3.21
C GLY A 27 -8.74 -5.57 2.79
N LYS A 28 -9.95 -5.53 2.25
CA LYS A 28 -10.61 -6.71 1.68
C LYS A 28 -9.94 -7.12 0.37
N ARG A 29 -9.51 -8.37 0.28
CA ARG A 29 -8.70 -8.90 -0.83
C ARG A 29 -9.47 -9.75 -1.83
N THR A 30 -10.76 -9.51 -2.03
CA THR A 30 -11.51 -10.22 -3.08
C THR A 30 -10.97 -9.82 -4.46
N VAL A 31 -10.99 -10.73 -5.43
CA VAL A 31 -10.50 -10.45 -6.79
C VAL A 31 -11.16 -9.21 -7.38
N SER A 32 -12.46 -9.02 -7.17
CA SER A 32 -13.17 -7.82 -7.63
C SER A 32 -12.63 -6.53 -7.00
N THR A 33 -12.36 -6.54 -5.68
CA THR A 33 -11.79 -5.37 -4.99
C THR A 33 -10.38 -5.07 -5.49
N LEU A 34 -9.53 -6.11 -5.63
CA LEU A 34 -8.16 -5.94 -6.10
C LEU A 34 -8.12 -5.47 -7.56
N TYR A 35 -8.96 -6.03 -8.42
CA TYR A 35 -9.04 -5.63 -9.82
C TYR A 35 -9.41 -4.15 -9.94
N TRP A 36 -10.50 -3.71 -9.28
CA TRP A 36 -10.90 -2.31 -9.35
C TRP A 36 -9.90 -1.40 -8.63
N GLY A 37 -9.26 -1.87 -7.57
CA GLY A 37 -8.15 -1.13 -6.95
C GLY A 37 -6.96 -0.93 -7.86
N MET A 38 -6.67 -1.90 -8.74
CA MET A 38 -5.66 -1.73 -9.78
C MET A 38 -6.11 -0.70 -10.81
N ARG A 39 -7.34 -0.82 -11.34
CA ARG A 39 -7.91 0.12 -12.32
C ARG A 39 -8.00 1.55 -11.80
N TYR A 40 -8.29 1.72 -10.52
CA TYR A 40 -8.35 3.04 -9.88
C TYR A 40 -6.98 3.54 -9.40
N GLN A 41 -5.90 2.77 -9.59
CA GLN A 41 -4.55 3.06 -9.10
C GLN A 41 -4.48 3.25 -7.57
N GLN A 42 -5.33 2.53 -6.85
CA GLN A 42 -5.54 2.63 -5.40
C GLN A 42 -5.03 1.40 -4.63
N LEU A 43 -4.39 0.42 -5.29
CA LEU A 43 -3.80 -0.73 -4.59
C LEU A 43 -2.78 -0.32 -3.53
N SER A 44 -2.06 0.78 -3.77
CA SER A 44 -1.14 1.33 -2.78
C SER A 44 -1.85 1.71 -1.48
N TRP A 45 -3.19 1.84 -1.43
CA TRP A 45 -4.05 2.16 -0.28
C TRP A 45 -4.69 0.96 0.40
N LEU A 46 -4.41 -0.25 -0.08
CA LEU A 46 -4.98 -1.48 0.46
C LEU A 46 -4.66 -1.65 1.96
N GLY A 47 -5.71 -1.71 2.78
CA GLY A 47 -5.63 -1.91 4.23
C GLY A 47 -5.07 -0.72 5.02
N TYR A 48 -5.08 0.49 4.45
CA TYR A 48 -4.60 1.70 5.11
C TYR A 48 -5.49 2.14 6.27
N GLU A 49 -6.81 2.06 6.11
CA GLU A 49 -7.82 2.54 7.07
C GLU A 49 -8.67 1.35 7.55
N LYS A 50 -8.05 0.41 8.27
CA LYS A 50 -8.69 -0.85 8.73
C LYS A 50 -9.94 -0.66 9.59
N LYS A 51 -10.07 0.52 10.21
CA LYS A 51 -11.19 0.87 11.10
C LYS A 51 -12.25 1.74 10.42
N LEU A 52 -12.13 1.99 9.11
CA LEU A 52 -13.11 2.76 8.37
C LEU A 52 -14.47 2.05 8.44
N THR A 53 -15.49 2.78 8.89
CA THR A 53 -16.86 2.29 8.92
C THR A 53 -17.67 2.83 7.75
N ARG A 54 -18.83 2.22 7.52
CA ARG A 54 -19.73 2.63 6.44
C ARG A 54 -20.29 4.03 6.69
N GLU A 55 -20.62 4.32 7.93
CA GLU A 55 -21.18 5.60 8.38
C GLU A 55 -20.20 6.75 8.11
N VAL A 56 -18.91 6.54 8.38
CA VAL A 56 -17.86 7.54 8.09
C VAL A 56 -17.74 7.79 6.58
N MET A 57 -17.82 6.75 5.75
CA MET A 57 -17.81 6.89 4.29
C MET A 57 -19.05 7.64 3.79
N ASP A 58 -20.24 7.28 4.30
CA ASP A 58 -21.51 7.88 3.90
C ASP A 58 -21.60 9.36 4.35
N GLN A 59 -21.07 9.70 5.52
CA GLN A 59 -20.94 11.09 5.97
C GLN A 59 -20.01 11.89 5.05
N ALA A 60 -18.83 11.34 4.74
CA ALA A 60 -17.85 12.00 3.86
C ALA A 60 -18.42 12.30 2.46
N VAL A 61 -19.17 11.35 1.85
CA VAL A 61 -19.79 11.60 0.54
C VAL A 61 -20.98 12.56 0.63
N THR A 62 -21.74 12.53 1.72
CA THR A 62 -22.84 13.47 1.95
C THR A 62 -22.32 14.90 2.02
N GLU A 63 -21.23 15.14 2.73
CA GLU A 63 -20.57 16.45 2.79
C GLU A 63 -20.09 16.94 1.42
N LEU A 64 -19.50 16.06 0.61
CA LEU A 64 -19.05 16.41 -0.74
C LEU A 64 -20.22 16.70 -1.69
N THR A 65 -21.30 15.93 -1.58
CA THR A 65 -22.53 16.13 -2.37
C THR A 65 -23.20 17.46 -1.99
N ALA A 66 -23.30 17.77 -0.70
CA ALA A 66 -23.87 19.04 -0.22
C ALA A 66 -23.10 20.28 -0.71
N LYS A 67 -21.79 20.13 -0.95
CA LYS A 67 -20.93 21.17 -1.57
C LYS A 67 -21.06 21.26 -3.10
N GLY A 68 -21.83 20.38 -3.73
CA GLY A 68 -21.92 20.28 -5.19
C GLY A 68 -20.65 19.73 -5.86
N TRP A 69 -19.74 19.13 -5.09
CA TRP A 69 -18.45 18.63 -5.60
C TRP A 69 -18.50 17.20 -6.11
N VAL A 70 -19.51 16.43 -5.69
CA VAL A 70 -19.71 15.05 -6.10
C VAL A 70 -21.13 14.87 -6.62
N ASN A 71 -21.23 14.21 -7.78
CA ASN A 71 -22.46 13.61 -8.24
C ASN A 71 -22.49 12.14 -7.81
N LEU A 72 -23.55 11.75 -7.09
CA LEU A 72 -23.73 10.38 -6.59
C LEU A 72 -24.89 9.73 -7.32
N VAL A 73 -24.59 8.71 -8.13
CA VAL A 73 -25.60 7.87 -8.81
C VAL A 73 -25.54 6.48 -8.18
N GLN A 74 -26.58 6.14 -7.41
CA GLN A 74 -26.61 4.94 -6.56
C GLN A 74 -25.42 4.89 -5.59
N THR A 75 -24.39 4.10 -5.91
CA THR A 75 -23.15 3.95 -5.11
C THR A 75 -21.90 4.41 -5.85
N ASN A 76 -22.09 4.99 -7.03
CA ASN A 76 -21.02 5.51 -7.88
C ASN A 76 -20.90 7.02 -7.66
N ALA A 77 -19.73 7.45 -7.20
CA ALA A 77 -19.40 8.85 -6.99
C ALA A 77 -18.46 9.33 -8.09
N GLN A 78 -18.80 10.46 -8.72
CA GLN A 78 -17.96 11.14 -9.70
C GLN A 78 -17.82 12.60 -9.28
N LEU A 79 -16.65 13.20 -9.50
CA LEU A 79 -16.47 14.63 -9.24
C LEU A 79 -17.21 15.43 -10.31
N THR A 80 -17.87 16.50 -9.88
CA THR A 80 -18.36 17.55 -10.78
C THR A 80 -17.19 18.39 -11.27
N ASP A 81 -17.39 19.29 -12.24
CA ASP A 81 -16.34 20.23 -12.67
C ASP A 81 -15.83 21.08 -11.49
N GLN A 82 -16.74 21.51 -10.61
CA GLN A 82 -16.40 22.22 -9.38
C GLN A 82 -15.60 21.34 -8.40
N GLY A 83 -16.00 20.08 -8.24
CA GLY A 83 -15.26 19.11 -7.42
C GLY A 83 -13.89 18.77 -7.99
N GLY A 84 -13.75 18.72 -9.31
CA GLY A 84 -12.49 18.54 -10.03
C GLY A 84 -11.52 19.69 -9.75
N ALA A 85 -11.98 20.94 -9.88
CA ALA A 85 -11.18 22.12 -9.54
C ALA A 85 -10.81 22.17 -8.05
N ALA A 86 -11.76 21.84 -7.15
CA ALA A 86 -11.50 21.75 -5.72
C ALA A 86 -10.46 20.67 -5.37
N ARG A 87 -10.56 19.50 -6.00
CA ARG A 87 -9.58 18.42 -5.87
C ARG A 87 -8.21 18.85 -6.37
N GLN A 88 -8.12 19.51 -7.53
CA GLN A 88 -6.85 19.98 -8.06
C GLN A 88 -6.16 20.95 -7.08
N LYS A 89 -6.91 21.92 -6.55
CA LYS A 89 -6.41 22.85 -5.53
C LYS A 89 -5.99 22.13 -4.24
N LEU A 90 -6.74 21.12 -3.82
CA LEU A 90 -6.36 20.27 -2.68
C LEU A 90 -5.01 19.56 -2.96
N MET A 91 -4.85 18.94 -4.13
CA MET A 91 -3.64 18.18 -4.49
C MET A 91 -2.38 19.03 -4.62
N GLN A 92 -2.50 20.33 -4.91
CA GLN A 92 -1.36 21.26 -4.95
C GLN A 92 -0.70 21.47 -3.58
N ASN A 93 -1.51 21.51 -2.52
CA ASN A 93 -1.02 21.81 -1.17
C ASN A 93 -0.92 20.56 -0.28
N ARG A 94 -1.66 19.49 -0.63
CA ARG A 94 -1.69 18.26 0.15
C ARG A 94 -0.47 17.41 -0.10
N TYR A 95 0.04 16.79 0.97
CA TYR A 95 1.09 15.78 0.89
C TYR A 95 0.73 14.63 -0.06
N GLN A 96 1.65 14.33 -0.98
CA GLN A 96 1.52 13.23 -1.93
C GLN A 96 2.50 12.09 -1.55
N PRO A 97 2.00 10.90 -1.16
CA PRO A 97 2.84 9.79 -0.77
C PRO A 97 3.64 9.24 -1.95
N ARG A 98 4.92 8.89 -1.74
CA ARG A 98 5.83 8.40 -2.78
C ARG A 98 6.17 6.91 -2.64
N CYS A 99 6.12 6.38 -1.43
CA CYS A 99 6.61 5.05 -1.06
C CYS A 99 5.58 4.21 -0.30
N LEU A 100 4.33 4.69 -0.21
CA LEU A 100 3.28 4.11 0.60
C LEU A 100 3.00 2.63 0.28
N ASN A 101 3.22 2.21 -0.97
CA ASN A 101 3.11 0.82 -1.40
C ASN A 101 4.04 -0.15 -0.64
N LEU A 102 5.16 0.34 -0.08
CA LEU A 102 6.09 -0.50 0.67
C LEU A 102 5.44 -1.15 1.91
N ARG A 103 4.36 -0.55 2.46
CA ARG A 103 3.60 -1.13 3.57
C ARG A 103 2.96 -2.49 3.23
N LEU A 104 2.76 -2.76 1.94
CA LEU A 104 2.19 -4.03 1.47
C LEU A 104 3.21 -5.17 1.58
N VAL A 105 4.51 -4.85 1.61
CA VAL A 105 5.61 -5.82 1.61
C VAL A 105 6.52 -5.72 2.83
N VAL A 106 6.31 -4.72 3.69
CA VAL A 106 7.04 -4.54 4.95
C VAL A 106 6.05 -4.22 6.07
N ASP A 107 6.23 -4.85 7.23
CA ASP A 107 5.57 -4.45 8.46
C ASP A 107 6.12 -3.12 9.00
N ILE A 108 5.69 -2.02 8.38
CA ILE A 108 6.19 -0.67 8.67
C ILE A 108 5.88 -0.20 10.10
N GLU A 109 4.80 -0.70 10.72
CA GLU A 109 4.43 -0.34 12.09
C GLU A 109 5.43 -0.94 13.09
N THR A 110 5.66 -2.25 12.99
CA THR A 110 6.68 -2.94 13.80
C THR A 110 8.08 -2.40 13.50
N PHE A 111 8.38 -2.10 12.24
CA PHE A 111 9.65 -1.50 11.84
C PHE A 111 9.87 -0.15 12.54
N TRP A 112 8.89 0.75 12.49
CA TRP A 112 9.00 2.07 13.10
C TRP A 112 9.24 1.98 14.60
N GLN A 113 8.50 1.12 15.30
CA GLN A 113 8.68 0.89 16.74
C GLN A 113 10.09 0.34 17.06
N ARG A 114 10.61 -0.59 16.25
CA ARG A 114 11.99 -1.10 16.41
C ARG A 114 13.01 0.00 16.18
N PHE A 115 12.84 0.78 15.13
CA PHE A 115 13.80 1.81 14.74
C PHE A 115 13.87 2.95 15.76
N LEU A 116 12.71 3.40 16.26
CA LEU A 116 12.65 4.39 17.33
C LEU A 116 13.28 3.88 18.63
N LEU A 117 12.94 2.67 19.06
CA LEU A 117 13.53 2.11 20.28
C LEU A 117 15.05 1.90 20.13
N ALA A 118 15.52 1.43 18.97
CA ALA A 118 16.96 1.33 18.70
C ALA A 118 17.64 2.70 18.71
N THR A 119 17.04 3.72 18.11
CA THR A 119 17.54 5.10 18.13
C THR A 119 17.62 5.63 19.57
N GLN A 120 16.60 5.37 20.40
CA GLN A 120 16.64 5.74 21.82
C GLN A 120 17.76 5.01 22.56
N VAL A 121 17.89 3.69 22.40
CA VAL A 121 18.95 2.89 23.05
C VAL A 121 20.34 3.43 22.71
N VAL A 122 20.59 3.71 21.43
CA VAL A 122 21.88 4.26 20.96
C VAL A 122 22.11 5.66 21.52
N SER A 123 21.07 6.51 21.53
CA SER A 123 21.16 7.85 22.11
C SER A 123 21.49 7.78 23.60
N GLU A 124 20.77 6.99 24.40
CA GLU A 124 21.03 6.84 25.84
C GLU A 124 22.42 6.26 26.13
N GLN A 125 22.87 5.27 25.34
CA GLN A 125 24.22 4.71 25.44
C GLN A 125 25.30 5.78 25.19
N SER A 126 25.09 6.68 24.21
CA SER A 126 26.05 7.76 23.91
C SER A 126 26.24 8.75 25.06
N TYR A 127 25.24 8.88 25.94
CA TYR A 127 25.30 9.66 27.18
C TYR A 127 25.61 8.81 28.42
N GLN A 128 26.01 7.55 28.24
CA GLN A 128 26.27 6.59 29.32
C GLN A 128 25.07 6.42 30.28
N ASN A 129 23.85 6.65 29.80
CA ASN A 129 22.64 6.53 30.60
C ASN A 129 22.03 5.12 30.46
N TYR A 130 22.25 4.28 31.45
CA TYR A 130 21.68 2.92 31.49
C TYR A 130 20.34 2.84 32.23
N HIS A 131 19.92 3.91 32.89
CA HIS A 131 18.71 3.99 33.70
C HIS A 131 17.71 4.97 33.09
N TYR A 132 17.06 4.55 32.00
CA TYR A 132 16.03 5.34 31.32
C TYR A 132 14.74 4.54 31.16
N TYR A 133 13.65 5.27 30.88
CA TYR A 133 12.37 4.67 30.54
C TYR A 133 12.32 4.38 29.03
N PRO A 134 12.38 3.10 28.61
CA PRO A 134 12.35 2.78 27.19
C PRO A 134 10.96 3.05 26.61
N LEU A 135 10.93 3.40 25.32
CA LEU A 135 9.70 3.59 24.56
C LEU A 135 8.69 2.47 24.80
N GLN A 136 7.45 2.85 25.05
CA GLN A 136 6.35 1.89 25.27
C GLN A 136 5.97 1.21 23.95
N VAL A 137 6.55 0.03 23.74
CA VAL A 137 6.30 -0.83 22.58
C VAL A 137 5.96 -2.25 23.02
N SER A 138 5.49 -3.08 22.09
CA SER A 138 5.18 -4.49 22.36
C SER A 138 6.39 -5.26 22.91
N TRP A 139 6.13 -6.31 23.68
CA TRP A 139 7.18 -7.16 24.23
C TRP A 139 8.06 -7.76 23.11
N GLN A 140 7.45 -8.15 21.99
CA GLN A 140 8.16 -8.68 20.82
C GLN A 140 9.15 -7.67 20.24
N VAL A 141 8.77 -6.38 20.14
CA VAL A 141 9.68 -5.32 19.68
C VAL A 141 10.82 -5.13 20.68
N LYS A 142 10.53 -5.06 21.99
CA LYS A 142 11.58 -4.92 23.03
C LYS A 142 12.60 -6.05 22.96
N GLN A 143 12.15 -7.30 22.84
CA GLN A 143 13.05 -8.46 22.74
C GLN A 143 13.89 -8.44 21.46
N SER A 144 13.30 -8.04 20.33
CA SER A 144 14.05 -7.88 19.08
C SER A 144 15.15 -6.82 19.19
N VAL A 145 14.86 -5.66 19.79
CA VAL A 145 15.87 -4.61 19.99
C VAL A 145 16.93 -5.02 21.02
N LYS A 146 16.58 -5.76 22.08
CA LYS A 146 17.58 -6.31 23.01
C LYS A 146 18.56 -7.25 22.31
N ARG A 147 18.05 -8.23 21.54
CA ARG A 147 18.91 -9.16 20.78
C ARG A 147 19.77 -8.42 19.75
N TRP A 148 19.18 -7.43 19.08
CA TRP A 148 19.88 -6.56 18.16
C TRP A 148 21.03 -5.83 18.85
N PHE A 149 20.77 -5.18 20.00
CA PHE A 149 21.78 -4.45 20.74
C PHE A 149 22.90 -5.38 21.22
N SER A 150 22.58 -6.53 21.82
CA SER A 150 23.59 -7.52 22.22
C SER A 150 24.47 -7.97 21.05
N ARG A 151 23.93 -8.04 19.83
CA ARG A 151 24.70 -8.42 18.64
C ARG A 151 25.64 -7.31 18.14
N PHE A 152 25.29 -6.05 18.31
CA PHE A 152 26.01 -4.92 17.69
C PHE A 152 26.61 -3.91 18.68
N HIS A 153 26.50 -4.12 19.99
CA HIS A 153 26.94 -3.18 21.01
C HIS A 153 28.44 -2.85 21.00
N GLU A 154 29.28 -3.74 20.44
CA GLU A 154 30.72 -3.50 20.25
C GLU A 154 31.03 -2.58 19.07
N ALA A 155 30.08 -2.39 18.14
CA ALA A 155 30.23 -1.43 17.06
C ALA A 155 30.00 0.00 17.56
N ASP A 156 30.55 1.00 16.84
CA ASP A 156 30.23 2.40 17.09
C ASP A 156 28.81 2.75 16.57
N LEU A 157 27.81 2.31 17.33
CA LEU A 157 26.40 2.50 17.01
C LEU A 157 26.02 3.99 16.96
N SER A 158 26.61 4.82 17.82
CA SER A 158 26.39 6.25 17.87
C SER A 158 26.74 6.92 16.54
N SER A 159 27.97 6.71 16.05
CA SER A 159 28.40 7.27 14.77
C SER A 159 27.63 6.68 13.59
N GLN A 160 27.31 5.38 13.62
CA GLN A 160 26.54 4.74 12.54
C GLN A 160 25.12 5.27 12.43
N PHE A 161 24.40 5.41 13.55
CA PHE A 161 23.04 5.97 13.56
C PHE A 161 23.04 7.45 13.23
N TYR A 162 24.00 8.22 13.76
CA TYR A 162 24.14 9.64 13.43
C TYR A 162 24.35 9.85 11.92
N SER A 163 25.32 9.14 11.34
CA SER A 163 25.60 9.17 9.90
C SER A 163 24.38 8.75 9.07
N PHE A 164 23.71 7.67 9.46
CA PHE A 164 22.52 7.19 8.76
C PHE A 164 21.38 8.22 8.79
N TRP A 165 21.04 8.76 9.97
CA TRP A 165 19.99 9.76 10.10
C TRP A 165 20.34 11.04 9.33
N GLN A 166 21.57 11.51 9.41
CA GLN A 166 22.02 12.69 8.67
C GLN A 166 21.91 12.47 7.16
N HIS A 167 22.34 11.31 6.66
CA HIS A 167 22.20 10.97 5.24
C HIS A 167 20.73 10.89 4.83
N PHE A 168 19.88 10.20 5.60
CA PHE A 168 18.47 10.04 5.30
C PHE A 168 17.73 11.39 5.28
N PHE A 169 17.92 12.24 6.29
CA PHE A 169 17.24 13.54 6.35
C PHE A 169 17.66 14.49 5.23
N ARG A 170 18.92 14.42 4.75
CA ARG A 170 19.38 15.20 3.59
C ARG A 170 18.68 14.83 2.28
N GLN A 171 18.07 13.64 2.19
CA GLN A 171 17.32 13.22 1.00
C GLN A 171 15.84 13.63 1.03
N LEU A 172 15.37 14.19 2.15
CA LEU A 172 13.99 14.61 2.33
C LEU A 172 13.86 16.13 2.13
N PRO A 173 12.71 16.62 1.63
CA PRO A 173 12.37 18.04 1.74
C PRO A 173 12.40 18.50 3.19
N ASP A 174 12.86 19.74 3.43
CA ASP A 174 13.08 20.28 4.78
C ASP A 174 11.87 20.15 5.69
N SER A 175 10.66 20.41 5.19
CA SER A 175 9.43 20.25 5.97
C SER A 175 9.17 18.81 6.41
N GLN A 176 9.50 17.83 5.57
CA GLN A 176 9.35 16.41 5.88
C GLN A 176 10.44 15.92 6.86
N ALA A 177 11.67 16.38 6.67
CA ALA A 177 12.76 16.13 7.61
C ALA A 177 12.44 16.70 8.99
N ALA A 178 11.98 17.96 9.05
CA ALA A 178 11.55 18.61 10.28
C ALA A 178 10.40 17.85 10.95
N PHE A 179 9.35 17.50 10.19
CA PHE A 179 8.21 16.72 10.67
C PHE A 179 8.67 15.40 11.32
N MET A 180 9.47 14.59 10.61
CA MET A 180 9.88 13.28 11.10
C MET A 180 10.89 13.35 12.24
N SER A 181 11.80 14.32 12.23
CA SER A 181 12.79 14.50 13.31
C SER A 181 12.13 14.75 14.67
N ARG A 182 10.96 15.41 14.70
CA ARG A 182 10.17 15.66 15.90
C ARG A 182 9.56 14.40 16.51
N LEU A 183 9.36 13.36 15.69
CA LEU A 183 8.88 12.06 16.15
C LEU A 183 9.98 11.19 16.77
N LEU A 184 11.26 11.58 16.65
CA LEU A 184 12.37 10.81 17.18
C LEU A 184 12.46 10.91 18.70
N VAL A 185 12.92 9.82 19.31
CA VAL A 185 13.10 9.65 20.75
C VAL A 185 14.59 9.45 21.04
N GLY A 186 15.08 10.03 22.12
CA GLY A 186 16.47 9.92 22.55
C GLY A 186 16.68 10.44 23.98
N HIS A 187 17.94 10.59 24.37
CA HIS A 187 18.32 11.11 25.67
C HIS A 187 17.66 12.47 25.94
N GLN A 188 16.92 12.58 27.05
CA GLN A 188 16.17 13.78 27.44
C GLN A 188 15.17 14.30 26.38
N ARG A 189 14.85 13.50 25.36
CA ARG A 189 13.90 13.84 24.30
C ARG A 189 12.87 12.72 24.14
N PRO A 190 11.67 12.85 24.73
CA PRO A 190 10.64 11.82 24.67
C PRO A 190 10.01 11.62 23.28
N GLY A 191 10.29 12.52 22.33
CA GLY A 191 9.64 12.60 21.03
C GLY A 191 8.23 13.18 21.12
N GLU A 192 7.75 13.72 20.02
CA GLU A 192 6.43 14.35 19.94
C GLU A 192 5.40 13.41 19.34
N THR A 193 4.15 13.55 19.77
CA THR A 193 3.04 12.82 19.17
C THR A 193 2.76 13.35 17.77
N ARG A 194 2.30 12.48 16.87
CA ARG A 194 1.88 12.89 15.52
C ARG A 194 0.84 14.02 15.55
N LEU A 195 -0.05 14.05 16.54
CA LEU A 195 -1.05 15.11 16.70
C LEU A 195 -0.43 16.45 17.10
N GLN A 196 0.60 16.46 17.94
CA GLN A 196 1.35 17.68 18.26
C GLN A 196 2.04 18.22 17.00
N VAL A 197 2.79 17.37 16.29
CA VAL A 197 3.48 17.78 15.07
C VAL A 197 2.49 18.21 13.98
N ALA A 198 1.36 17.53 13.82
CA ALA A 198 0.33 17.91 12.85
C ALA A 198 -0.21 19.32 13.08
N ARG A 199 -0.50 19.69 14.35
CA ARG A 199 -0.99 21.03 14.70
C ARG A 199 0.01 22.12 14.32
N ASP A 200 1.28 21.90 14.64
CA ASP A 200 2.34 22.87 14.38
C ASP A 200 2.61 23.07 12.88
N PHE A 201 2.39 22.03 12.08
CA PHE A 201 2.52 22.08 10.62
C PHE A 201 1.21 22.47 9.91
N GLY A 202 0.12 22.73 10.65
CA GLY A 202 -1.18 23.05 10.07
C GLY A 202 -1.81 21.92 9.26
N LEU A 203 -1.45 20.66 9.54
CA LEU A 203 -1.92 19.48 8.82
C LEU A 203 -3.16 18.89 9.48
N SER A 204 -4.09 18.35 8.68
CA SER A 204 -5.15 17.52 9.22
C SER A 204 -4.57 16.21 9.77
N GLU A 205 -5.27 15.58 10.73
CA GLU A 205 -4.82 14.29 11.29
C GLU A 205 -4.65 13.22 10.20
N ALA A 206 -5.57 13.17 9.24
CA ALA A 206 -5.48 12.24 8.11
C ALA A 206 -4.23 12.51 7.26
N GLU A 207 -3.93 13.77 6.96
CA GLU A 207 -2.76 14.14 6.16
C GLU A 207 -1.45 13.84 6.87
N ALA A 208 -1.34 14.22 8.15
CA ALA A 208 -0.19 13.90 8.97
C ALA A 208 0.00 12.37 9.13
N GLY A 209 -1.11 11.62 9.19
CA GLY A 209 -1.10 10.15 9.16
C GLY A 209 -0.47 9.58 7.88
N VAL A 210 -0.88 10.10 6.72
CA VAL A 210 -0.34 9.67 5.41
C VAL A 210 1.14 10.04 5.32
N MET A 211 1.51 11.27 5.68
CA MET A 211 2.89 11.74 5.66
C MET A 211 3.78 10.90 6.58
N ALA A 212 3.40 10.69 7.83
CA ALA A 212 4.17 9.86 8.76
C ALA A 212 4.36 8.43 8.23
N THR A 213 3.30 7.81 7.70
CA THR A 213 3.35 6.45 7.16
C THR A 213 4.29 6.37 5.96
N ASP A 214 4.19 7.31 5.02
CA ASP A 214 5.03 7.33 3.84
C ASP A 214 6.50 7.59 4.16
N LEU A 215 6.79 8.47 5.14
CA LEU A 215 8.14 8.73 5.60
C LEU A 215 8.77 7.50 6.27
N VAL A 216 7.99 6.71 7.01
CA VAL A 216 8.43 5.41 7.52
C VAL A 216 8.69 4.42 6.39
N CYS A 217 7.88 4.41 5.33
CA CYS A 217 8.16 3.62 4.13
C CYS A 217 9.48 4.06 3.44
N GLN A 218 9.70 5.37 3.31
CA GLN A 218 10.94 5.92 2.76
C GLN A 218 12.15 5.52 3.62
N LEU A 219 12.02 5.59 4.95
CA LEU A 219 13.03 5.11 5.90
C LEU A 219 13.31 3.62 5.74
N ALA A 220 12.27 2.78 5.67
CA ALA A 220 12.44 1.34 5.47
C ALA A 220 13.17 1.03 4.14
N ARG A 221 12.90 1.79 3.07
CA ARG A 221 13.65 1.69 1.82
C ARG A 221 15.12 2.05 2.02
N ALA A 222 15.42 3.18 2.66
CA ALA A 222 16.80 3.61 2.93
C ALA A 222 17.56 2.59 3.81
N VAL A 223 16.91 2.07 4.85
CA VAL A 223 17.45 0.99 5.71
C VAL A 223 17.72 -0.27 4.91
N SER A 224 16.88 -0.62 3.94
CA SER A 224 17.10 -1.81 3.09
C SER A 224 18.30 -1.68 2.16
N GLN A 225 18.74 -0.45 1.85
CA GLN A 225 19.80 -0.14 0.90
C GLN A 225 21.14 0.19 1.58
N THR A 226 21.14 0.45 2.89
CA THR A 226 22.38 0.74 3.63
C THR A 226 23.26 -0.50 3.80
N GLN A 227 24.58 -0.29 3.77
CA GLN A 227 25.58 -1.33 4.07
C GLN A 227 25.85 -1.47 5.57
N LEU A 228 25.29 -0.58 6.40
CA LEU A 228 25.41 -0.66 7.86
C LEU A 228 24.56 -1.82 8.38
N ALA A 229 25.20 -2.96 8.69
CA ALA A 229 24.53 -4.16 9.16
C ALA A 229 23.68 -3.93 10.43
N SER A 230 24.16 -3.07 11.35
CA SER A 230 23.42 -2.66 12.55
C SER A 230 22.07 -2.05 12.18
N VAL A 231 22.04 -1.10 11.24
CA VAL A 231 20.83 -0.41 10.80
C VAL A 231 19.94 -1.33 9.96
N ASN A 232 20.50 -1.99 8.94
CA ASN A 232 19.78 -2.87 8.03
C ASN A 232 19.05 -4.01 8.76
N SER A 233 19.69 -4.59 9.78
CA SER A 233 19.16 -5.73 10.54
C SER A 233 17.84 -5.45 11.27
N LEU A 234 17.46 -4.18 11.48
CA LEU A 234 16.18 -3.81 12.10
C LEU A 234 14.97 -4.21 11.24
N LEU A 235 15.15 -4.41 9.93
CA LEU A 235 14.12 -4.94 9.01
C LEU A 235 13.96 -6.47 9.05
N THR A 236 14.82 -7.19 9.79
CA THR A 236 14.83 -8.66 9.79
C THR A 236 13.48 -9.22 10.22
N GLY A 237 12.94 -10.13 9.41
CA GLY A 237 11.66 -10.80 9.67
C GLY A 237 10.42 -9.91 9.47
N LEU A 238 10.56 -8.71 8.90
CA LEU A 238 9.42 -7.80 8.66
C LEU A 238 8.90 -7.84 7.22
N LYS A 239 9.54 -8.60 6.32
CA LYS A 239 9.07 -8.77 4.94
C LYS A 239 7.75 -9.54 4.91
N ARG A 240 6.84 -9.10 4.03
CA ARG A 240 5.53 -9.70 3.76
C ARG A 240 5.41 -10.00 2.27
N SER A 241 4.61 -11.01 1.92
CA SER A 241 4.25 -11.25 0.52
C SER A 241 3.13 -10.31 0.07
N LEU A 242 3.18 -9.89 -1.20
CA LEU A 242 2.10 -9.11 -1.83
C LEU A 242 0.81 -9.90 -2.00
N ILE A 243 0.90 -11.24 -2.00
CA ILE A 243 -0.21 -12.15 -2.16
C ILE A 243 -0.34 -13.07 -0.95
N SER A 244 -1.53 -13.63 -0.74
CA SER A 244 -1.76 -14.59 0.33
C SER A 244 -0.81 -15.80 0.23
N THR A 245 -0.47 -16.42 1.37
CA THR A 245 0.36 -17.64 1.39
C THR A 245 -0.24 -18.74 0.51
N SER A 246 -1.56 -18.86 0.50
CA SER A 246 -2.25 -19.83 -0.34
C SER A 246 -2.14 -19.48 -1.82
N ALA A 247 -2.26 -18.20 -2.21
CA ALA A 247 -2.04 -17.79 -3.59
C ALA A 247 -0.59 -17.99 -4.03
N GLN A 248 0.38 -17.71 -3.15
CA GLN A 248 1.80 -17.96 -3.42
C GLN A 248 2.06 -19.45 -3.72
N GLN A 249 1.49 -20.37 -2.94
CA GLN A 249 1.62 -21.81 -3.18
C GLN A 249 0.97 -22.23 -4.51
N THR A 250 -0.23 -21.71 -4.84
CA THR A 250 -0.86 -21.95 -6.16
C THR A 250 0.04 -21.44 -7.29
N LEU A 251 0.58 -20.22 -7.14
CA LEU A 251 1.44 -19.61 -8.15
C LEU A 251 2.73 -20.43 -8.33
N THR A 252 3.37 -20.89 -7.24
CA THR A 252 4.57 -21.73 -7.34
C THR A 252 4.31 -23.00 -8.14
N SER A 253 3.22 -23.73 -7.87
CA SER A 253 2.87 -24.92 -8.67
C SER A 253 2.53 -24.57 -10.12
N PHE A 254 1.85 -23.44 -10.34
CA PHE A 254 1.56 -22.94 -11.67
C PHE A 254 2.84 -22.61 -12.46
N MET A 255 3.80 -21.91 -11.86
CA MET A 255 5.07 -21.59 -12.51
C MET A 255 5.95 -22.84 -12.71
N ALA A 256 5.74 -23.91 -11.92
CA ALA A 256 6.40 -25.20 -12.11
C ALA A 256 5.78 -26.07 -13.23
N GLY A 257 4.72 -25.61 -13.91
CA GLY A 257 4.11 -26.32 -15.03
C GLY A 257 2.94 -27.23 -14.68
N ASP A 258 2.49 -27.29 -13.42
CA ASP A 258 1.29 -28.06 -13.03
C ASP A 258 0.02 -27.46 -13.62
N SER A 259 -0.85 -28.28 -14.23
CA SER A 259 -2.16 -27.83 -14.73
C SER A 259 -3.09 -27.42 -13.57
N LEU A 260 -4.08 -26.56 -13.84
CA LEU A 260 -5.00 -26.08 -12.81
C LEU A 260 -5.76 -27.22 -12.11
N THR A 261 -6.10 -28.29 -12.84
CA THR A 261 -6.74 -29.49 -12.28
C THR A 261 -5.79 -30.29 -11.40
N VAL A 262 -4.52 -30.39 -11.78
CA VAL A 262 -3.48 -31.01 -10.94
C VAL A 262 -3.25 -30.20 -9.66
N ILE A 263 -3.16 -28.87 -9.75
CA ILE A 263 -3.03 -27.98 -8.58
C ILE A 263 -4.24 -28.14 -7.64
N SER A 264 -5.45 -28.14 -8.21
CA SER A 264 -6.71 -28.33 -7.46
C SER A 264 -6.70 -29.65 -6.68
N ARG A 265 -6.28 -30.75 -7.29
CA ARG A 265 -6.18 -32.07 -6.63
C ARG A 265 -5.07 -32.10 -5.57
N LYS A 266 -3.84 -31.70 -5.93
CA LYS A 266 -2.68 -31.70 -5.01
C LYS A 266 -2.92 -30.86 -3.76
N ARG A 267 -3.63 -29.73 -3.91
CA ARG A 267 -3.91 -28.78 -2.82
C ARG A 267 -5.29 -28.97 -2.17
N ALA A 268 -6.10 -29.93 -2.62
CA ALA A 268 -7.48 -30.12 -2.19
C ALA A 268 -8.33 -28.82 -2.24
N LEU A 269 -8.17 -28.03 -3.31
CA LEU A 269 -8.88 -26.77 -3.52
C LEU A 269 -9.91 -26.91 -4.64
N LYS A 270 -11.02 -26.19 -4.56
CA LYS A 270 -11.93 -26.02 -5.71
C LYS A 270 -11.17 -25.35 -6.86
N LEU A 271 -11.51 -25.72 -8.10
CA LEU A 271 -10.90 -25.10 -9.28
C LEU A 271 -11.13 -23.58 -9.33
N SER A 272 -12.30 -23.11 -8.85
CA SER A 272 -12.58 -21.68 -8.68
C SER A 272 -11.59 -20.99 -7.75
N THR A 273 -11.24 -21.61 -6.62
CA THR A 273 -10.25 -21.07 -5.67
C THR A 273 -8.85 -21.01 -6.28
N VAL A 274 -8.45 -22.01 -7.07
CA VAL A 274 -7.18 -21.98 -7.81
C VAL A 274 -7.15 -20.79 -8.78
N ARG A 275 -8.26 -20.55 -9.51
CA ARG A 275 -8.39 -19.40 -10.42
C ARG A 275 -8.35 -18.07 -9.68
N GLU A 276 -9.02 -17.94 -8.54
CA GLU A 276 -8.99 -16.73 -7.71
C GLU A 276 -7.58 -16.41 -7.19
N HIS A 277 -6.83 -17.42 -6.75
CA HIS A 277 -5.42 -17.25 -6.36
C HIS A 277 -4.55 -16.75 -7.52
N LEU A 278 -4.74 -17.29 -8.73
CA LEU A 278 -4.01 -16.85 -9.92
C LEU A 278 -4.40 -15.43 -10.33
N LEU A 279 -5.68 -15.05 -10.19
CA LEU A 279 -6.13 -13.67 -10.40
C LEU A 279 -5.52 -12.70 -9.36
N GLU A 280 -5.48 -13.08 -8.08
CA GLU A 280 -4.78 -12.30 -7.05
C GLU A 280 -3.31 -12.07 -7.42
N ALA A 281 -2.60 -13.13 -7.82
CA ALA A 281 -1.21 -13.06 -8.29
C ALA A 281 -1.05 -12.15 -9.51
N ALA A 282 -1.86 -12.36 -10.54
CA ALA A 282 -1.83 -11.57 -11.75
C ALA A 282 -2.13 -10.09 -11.50
N ILE A 283 -2.94 -9.74 -10.50
CA ILE A 283 -3.20 -8.34 -10.14
C ILE A 283 -2.02 -7.74 -9.37
N MET A 284 -1.61 -8.41 -8.29
CA MET A 284 -0.73 -7.83 -7.27
C MET A 284 0.76 -7.85 -7.63
N LEU A 285 1.18 -8.79 -8.49
CA LEU A 285 2.59 -8.93 -8.86
C LEU A 285 2.94 -8.14 -10.14
N PRO A 286 4.23 -7.85 -10.37
CA PRO A 286 4.72 -7.40 -11.68
C PRO A 286 4.31 -8.38 -12.78
N LYS A 287 4.08 -7.85 -13.99
CA LYS A 287 3.59 -8.64 -15.13
C LYS A 287 4.51 -9.82 -15.44
N GLU A 288 5.82 -9.63 -15.26
CA GLU A 288 6.88 -10.59 -15.55
C GLU A 288 6.88 -11.78 -14.58
N GLN A 289 6.22 -11.67 -13.43
CA GLN A 289 6.14 -12.74 -12.42
C GLN A 289 4.92 -13.64 -12.60
N PHE A 290 4.15 -13.46 -13.68
CA PHE A 290 2.98 -14.29 -14.00
C PHE A 290 3.00 -14.69 -15.47
N ASP A 291 2.96 -16.00 -15.74
CA ASP A 291 2.91 -16.53 -17.10
C ASP A 291 1.47 -16.48 -17.66
N PHE A 292 1.12 -15.34 -18.27
CA PHE A 292 -0.17 -15.14 -18.92
C PHE A 292 -0.39 -16.09 -20.12
N GLN A 293 0.66 -16.38 -20.90
CA GLN A 293 0.54 -17.13 -22.16
C GLN A 293 0.11 -18.58 -21.93
N ARG A 294 0.47 -19.15 -20.77
CA ARG A 294 0.09 -20.49 -20.37
C ARG A 294 -1.43 -20.71 -20.25
N VAL A 295 -2.19 -19.64 -20.00
CA VAL A 295 -3.65 -19.71 -19.78
C VAL A 295 -4.47 -18.82 -20.71
N LEU A 296 -3.79 -17.94 -21.46
CA LEU A 296 -4.37 -17.07 -22.47
C LEU A 296 -3.73 -17.33 -23.84
N PRO A 297 -4.35 -18.17 -24.68
CA PRO A 297 -3.90 -18.35 -26.06
C PRO A 297 -3.90 -17.01 -26.82
N LEU A 298 -2.85 -16.74 -27.61
CA LEU A 298 -2.71 -15.46 -28.33
C LEU A 298 -3.94 -15.11 -29.17
N LYS A 299 -4.49 -16.10 -29.90
CA LYS A 299 -5.71 -15.93 -30.70
C LYS A 299 -6.89 -15.42 -29.87
N LEU A 300 -7.05 -15.93 -28.65
CA LEU A 300 -8.13 -15.52 -27.75
C LEU A 300 -7.94 -14.07 -27.28
N VAL A 301 -6.71 -13.71 -26.92
CA VAL A 301 -6.37 -12.34 -26.51
C VAL A 301 -6.65 -11.36 -27.65
N THR A 302 -6.16 -11.65 -28.86
CA THR A 302 -6.38 -10.81 -30.04
C THR A 302 -7.86 -10.64 -30.36
N GLU A 303 -8.66 -11.70 -30.28
CA GLU A 303 -10.09 -11.63 -30.61
C GLU A 303 -10.87 -10.78 -29.61
N VAL A 304 -10.60 -10.95 -28.31
CA VAL A 304 -11.20 -10.11 -27.26
C VAL A 304 -10.76 -8.65 -27.45
N GLN A 305 -9.47 -8.38 -27.68
CA GLN A 305 -8.99 -7.02 -27.89
C GLN A 305 -9.61 -6.36 -29.13
N ARG A 306 -9.75 -7.10 -30.24
CA ARG A 306 -10.40 -6.63 -31.47
C ARG A 306 -11.87 -6.27 -31.24
N ARG A 307 -12.59 -7.07 -30.47
CA ARG A 307 -14.02 -6.83 -30.16
C ARG A 307 -14.26 -5.51 -29.41
N PHE A 308 -13.28 -5.08 -28.64
CA PHE A 308 -13.37 -3.94 -27.73
C PHE A 308 -12.32 -2.86 -28.04
N VAL A 309 -11.91 -2.74 -29.30
CA VAL A 309 -10.88 -1.78 -29.70
C VAL A 309 -11.29 -0.34 -29.36
N ASP A 310 -12.56 0.00 -29.56
CA ASP A 310 -13.13 1.34 -29.30
C ASP A 310 -13.93 1.43 -27.99
N THR A 311 -13.85 0.40 -27.13
CA THR A 311 -14.60 0.36 -25.86
C THR A 311 -13.64 0.57 -24.70
N PRO A 312 -13.88 1.58 -23.84
CA PRO A 312 -13.09 1.77 -22.62
C PRO A 312 -13.06 0.51 -21.76
N LEU A 313 -11.91 0.19 -21.17
CA LEU A 313 -11.73 -1.06 -20.45
C LEU A 313 -12.68 -1.21 -19.24
N ASP A 314 -13.11 -0.10 -18.63
CA ASP A 314 -14.11 -0.09 -17.53
C ASP A 314 -15.52 -0.53 -17.97
N GLU A 315 -15.80 -0.48 -19.27
CA GLU A 315 -17.10 -0.83 -19.86
C GLU A 315 -17.16 -2.25 -20.42
N TRP A 316 -16.05 -2.99 -20.37
CA TRP A 316 -15.98 -4.36 -20.85
C TRP A 316 -16.91 -5.28 -20.05
N GLN A 317 -17.79 -6.02 -20.74
CA GLN A 317 -18.71 -6.96 -20.10
C GLN A 317 -18.54 -8.36 -20.70
N PHE A 318 -18.43 -9.36 -19.82
CA PHE A 318 -18.24 -10.76 -20.20
C PHE A 318 -19.30 -11.28 -21.18
N LYS A 319 -20.56 -10.82 -21.07
CA LYS A 319 -21.64 -11.22 -21.99
C LYS A 319 -21.38 -10.85 -23.46
N GLN A 320 -20.55 -9.84 -23.72
CA GLN A 320 -20.22 -9.39 -25.10
C GLN A 320 -19.24 -10.33 -25.81
N VAL A 321 -18.63 -11.26 -25.07
CA VAL A 321 -17.76 -12.32 -25.59
C VAL A 321 -18.30 -13.72 -25.26
N GLY A 322 -19.60 -13.83 -24.95
CA GLY A 322 -20.22 -15.10 -24.59
C GLY A 322 -20.28 -16.12 -25.73
N ASP A 323 -20.07 -15.67 -26.97
CA ASP A 323 -19.89 -16.50 -28.17
C ASP A 323 -18.50 -17.15 -28.26
N LEU A 324 -17.51 -16.62 -27.53
CA LEU A 324 -16.17 -17.18 -27.51
C LEU A 324 -16.07 -18.32 -26.50
N SER A 325 -15.21 -19.31 -26.77
CA SER A 325 -14.83 -20.33 -25.79
C SER A 325 -13.88 -19.75 -24.75
N ILE A 326 -14.43 -18.92 -23.86
CA ILE A 326 -13.70 -18.21 -22.82
C ILE A 326 -14.44 -18.31 -21.49
N GLU A 327 -13.69 -18.63 -20.43
CA GLU A 327 -14.24 -18.57 -19.08
C GLU A 327 -14.07 -17.16 -18.48
N PHE A 328 -14.96 -16.79 -17.56
CA PHE A 328 -14.93 -15.47 -16.91
C PHE A 328 -13.57 -15.10 -16.29
N TRP A 329 -12.85 -16.07 -15.72
CA TRP A 329 -11.53 -15.81 -15.13
C TRP A 329 -10.45 -15.50 -16.18
N GLN A 330 -10.53 -16.09 -17.38
CA GLN A 330 -9.64 -15.77 -18.49
C GLN A 330 -9.97 -14.38 -19.04
N PHE A 331 -11.26 -14.06 -19.18
CA PHE A 331 -11.69 -12.71 -19.53
C PHE A 331 -11.12 -11.68 -18.54
N ARG A 332 -11.23 -11.94 -17.23
CA ARG A 332 -10.64 -11.10 -16.19
C ARG A 332 -9.11 -11.00 -16.30
N LEU A 333 -8.42 -12.09 -16.63
CA LEU A 333 -6.98 -12.06 -16.87
C LEU A 333 -6.59 -11.21 -18.09
N ILE A 334 -7.41 -11.20 -19.15
CA ILE A 334 -7.18 -10.31 -20.31
C ILE A 334 -7.36 -8.85 -19.88
N GLU A 335 -8.40 -8.53 -19.11
CA GLU A 335 -8.57 -7.18 -18.56
C GLU A 335 -7.35 -6.75 -17.71
N ILE A 336 -6.82 -7.67 -16.89
CA ILE A 336 -5.62 -7.43 -16.07
C ILE A 336 -4.39 -7.22 -16.95
N LEU A 337 -4.19 -8.08 -17.95
CA LEU A 337 -3.06 -8.00 -18.88
C LEU A 337 -3.05 -6.66 -19.62
N ARG A 338 -4.20 -6.25 -20.16
CA ARG A 338 -4.35 -4.94 -20.83
C ARG A 338 -4.00 -3.81 -19.87
N SER A 339 -4.57 -3.80 -18.67
CA SER A 339 -4.29 -2.78 -17.63
C SER A 339 -2.82 -2.66 -17.24
N LYS A 340 -2.00 -3.70 -17.45
CA LYS A 340 -0.55 -3.69 -17.18
C LYS A 340 0.30 -3.38 -18.42
N GLN A 341 -0.29 -3.35 -19.60
CA GLN A 341 0.39 -3.06 -20.87
C GLN A 341 0.18 -1.62 -21.30
N THR A 342 -1.02 -1.09 -21.07
CA THR A 342 -1.35 0.30 -21.31
C THR A 342 -1.24 1.07 -20.00
N ASP A 343 -0.54 2.20 -20.01
CA ASP A 343 -0.69 3.23 -18.98
C ASP A 343 -2.08 3.89 -19.15
N ASP A 344 -3.15 3.10 -18.97
CA ASP A 344 -4.53 3.58 -18.99
C ASP A 344 -4.75 4.42 -17.72
N GLN A 345 -4.32 5.68 -17.76
CA GLN A 345 -4.56 6.65 -16.70
C GLN A 345 -6.01 7.16 -16.82
N HIS A 346 -6.85 6.80 -15.84
CA HIS A 346 -8.21 7.34 -15.67
C HIS A 346 -8.33 8.19 -14.41
#